data_AF-A0A2V3PHU7-F1
#
_entry.id   AF-A0A2V3PHU7-F1
#
_cell.length_a   1.000
_cell.length_b   1.000
_cell.length_c   1.000
_cell.angle_alpha   90.00
_cell.angle_beta   90.00
_cell.angle_gamma   90.00
#
_symmetry.space_group_name_H-M   'P 1'
#
loop_
_entity.id
_entity.type
_entity.pdbx_description
1 polymer ?
#
loop_
_entity_poly.entity_id
_entity_poly.type
_entity_poly.pdbx_seq_one_letter_code
_entity_poly.pdbx_strand_id
1 'polypeptide(L)'
;MPNETQIVSDKAESEQDVQVEPFNDKLIDHKPMSGWKAYGLIGKVKTVKENNGYQLEFNTDGNVIKIVKKYSDSESIFIRKYDSPSMYTEILREGSTAYEIILKDNIRKEKIVDDYPDEEKYFSYTFDKQGRVIEFNDRLTYWNHNSNSYIYEKDSDVLPQKEIFDEGWEDGSCTIISTFEYLKVDNMGNWTERKVNKKVTEYESMGEKKTQKTDSQIETRIITYFSVQ
;
A
#
# COMPACT_ATOMS: atom_id res chain seq x y z
N MET A 1 -55.23 -54.26 -35.56
CA MET A 1 -56.45 -53.74 -34.91
C MET A 1 -56.03 -53.10 -33.58
N PRO A 2 -56.68 -52.00 -33.14
CA PRO A 2 -55.98 -50.71 -33.24
C PRO A 2 -55.58 -50.04 -31.91
N ASN A 3 -54.91 -48.90 -32.10
CA ASN A 3 -54.51 -47.84 -31.16
C ASN A 3 -55.49 -47.53 -30.01
N GLU A 4 -54.94 -47.00 -28.92
CA GLU A 4 -54.97 -45.55 -28.59
C GLU A 4 -53.56 -45.17 -28.05
N THR A 5 -52.85 -44.08 -28.43
CA THR A 5 -53.20 -42.65 -28.59
C THR A 5 -53.32 -41.96 -27.22
N GLN A 6 -52.52 -40.97 -26.81
CA GLN A 6 -51.31 -40.31 -27.37
C GLN A 6 -50.47 -39.72 -26.17
N ILE A 7 -49.56 -38.73 -26.16
CA ILE A 7 -49.19 -37.64 -27.09
C ILE A 7 -47.64 -37.36 -27.11
N VAL A 8 -47.19 -36.13 -26.84
CA VAL A 8 -45.85 -35.50 -27.03
C VAL A 8 -45.77 -34.36 -25.95
N SER A 9 -44.67 -33.83 -25.38
CA SER A 9 -43.33 -33.44 -25.86
C SER A 9 -42.26 -33.55 -24.72
N ASP A 10 -41.00 -33.09 -24.79
CA ASP A 10 -40.32 -32.16 -25.71
C ASP A 10 -38.81 -32.46 -25.92
N LYS A 11 -38.16 -31.61 -26.74
CA LYS A 11 -36.80 -31.66 -27.29
C LYS A 11 -35.66 -32.18 -26.38
N ALA A 12 -34.66 -32.76 -27.06
CA ALA A 12 -33.29 -32.87 -26.58
C ALA A 12 -32.49 -31.59 -26.87
N GLU A 13 -31.44 -31.34 -26.11
CA GLU A 13 -30.34 -30.43 -26.48
C GLU A 13 -29.01 -31.04 -26.01
N SER A 14 -27.93 -30.81 -26.77
CA SER A 14 -26.66 -31.52 -26.65
C SER A 14 -25.70 -30.86 -25.65
N GLU A 15 -24.94 -31.66 -24.92
CA GLU A 15 -23.74 -31.18 -24.20
C GLU A 15 -22.78 -30.51 -25.20
N GLN A 16 -22.55 -29.20 -25.03
CA GLN A 16 -21.61 -28.44 -25.84
C GLN A 16 -20.21 -28.51 -25.24
N ASP A 17 -19.19 -28.72 -26.08
CA ASP A 17 -17.79 -28.52 -25.70
C ASP A 17 -17.58 -27.10 -25.18
N VAL A 18 -17.31 -26.97 -23.88
CA VAL A 18 -16.94 -25.68 -23.28
C VAL A 18 -15.53 -25.32 -23.75
N GLN A 19 -15.44 -24.58 -24.86
CA GLN A 19 -14.19 -23.95 -25.26
C GLN A 19 -13.78 -22.94 -24.19
N VAL A 20 -12.75 -23.29 -23.42
CA VAL A 20 -12.11 -22.37 -22.49
C VAL A 20 -11.30 -21.36 -23.32
N GLU A 21 -11.92 -20.20 -23.58
CA GLU A 21 -11.27 -19.03 -24.17
C GLU A 21 -9.91 -18.77 -23.48
N PRO A 22 -8.82 -18.60 -24.24
CA PRO A 22 -7.51 -18.36 -23.65
C PRO A 22 -7.50 -17.01 -22.90
N PHE A 23 -6.97 -17.02 -21.67
CA PHE A 23 -6.85 -15.83 -20.84
C PHE A 23 -6.12 -14.71 -21.60
N ASN A 24 -6.84 -13.64 -21.94
CA ASN A 24 -6.34 -12.57 -22.80
C ASN A 24 -5.54 -11.55 -21.98
N ASP A 25 -4.22 -11.70 -21.97
CA ASP A 25 -3.27 -11.02 -21.06
C ASP A 25 -3.00 -9.54 -21.41
N LYS A 26 -4.07 -8.79 -21.74
CA LYS A 26 -4.05 -7.38 -22.15
C LYS A 26 -5.00 -6.46 -21.38
N LEU A 27 -5.65 -6.98 -20.34
CA LEU A 27 -6.52 -6.19 -19.43
C LEU A 27 -6.22 -6.49 -17.95
N ILE A 28 -5.00 -6.21 -17.52
CA ILE A 28 -4.71 -5.89 -16.11
C ILE A 28 -4.08 -4.50 -16.06
N ASP A 29 -4.95 -3.49 -16.20
CA ASP A 29 -4.69 -2.22 -15.54
C ASP A 29 -4.47 -2.48 -14.03
N HIS A 30 -3.59 -1.70 -13.40
CA HIS A 30 -3.16 -1.98 -12.04
C HIS A 30 -4.35 -1.87 -11.11
N LYS A 31 -4.74 -2.98 -10.43
CA LYS A 31 -5.80 -3.02 -9.40
C LYS A 31 -5.76 -1.70 -8.61
N PRO A 32 -6.78 -0.82 -8.73
CA PRO A 32 -6.74 0.48 -8.08
C PRO A 32 -6.61 0.24 -6.58
N MET A 33 -5.72 1.00 -5.94
CA MET A 33 -5.46 0.88 -4.50
C MET A 33 -4.84 -0.48 -4.06
N SER A 34 -4.12 -1.17 -4.97
CA SER A 34 -3.23 -2.29 -4.64
C SER A 34 -2.11 -1.92 -3.67
N GLY A 35 -1.51 -2.91 -2.99
CA GLY A 35 -0.41 -2.67 -2.05
C GLY A 35 0.83 -2.03 -2.69
N TRP A 36 1.17 -2.36 -3.95
CA TRP A 36 2.20 -1.62 -4.70
C TRP A 36 1.91 -0.12 -4.72
N LYS A 37 0.68 0.26 -5.12
CA LYS A 37 0.26 1.66 -5.19
C LYS A 37 0.26 2.31 -3.81
N ALA A 38 -0.16 1.61 -2.75
CA ALA A 38 -0.13 2.10 -1.36
C ALA A 38 1.27 2.52 -0.87
N TYR A 39 2.34 1.93 -1.41
CA TYR A 39 3.74 2.31 -1.14
C TYR A 39 4.38 3.17 -2.25
N GLY A 40 3.56 3.78 -3.12
CA GLY A 40 4.03 4.66 -4.20
C GLY A 40 4.86 3.95 -5.28
N LEU A 41 4.62 2.66 -5.50
CA LEU A 41 5.37 1.83 -6.46
C LEU A 41 4.61 1.61 -7.77
N ILE A 42 5.37 1.53 -8.86
CA ILE A 42 4.88 1.31 -10.23
C ILE A 42 5.31 -0.08 -10.71
N GLY A 43 4.46 -0.76 -11.49
CA GLY A 43 4.76 -2.10 -12.01
C GLY A 43 4.56 -3.24 -11.01
N LYS A 44 4.76 -4.49 -11.46
CA LYS A 44 4.63 -5.70 -10.62
C LYS A 44 5.89 -5.91 -9.75
N VAL A 45 6.12 -5.04 -8.76
CA VAL A 45 7.29 -5.11 -7.87
C VAL A 45 7.27 -6.41 -7.04
N LYS A 46 8.43 -7.06 -6.91
CA LYS A 46 8.63 -8.23 -6.06
C LYS A 46 9.31 -7.86 -4.73
N THR A 47 10.36 -7.04 -4.77
CA THR A 47 11.05 -6.54 -3.58
C THR A 47 11.50 -5.10 -3.72
N VAL A 48 11.51 -4.36 -2.61
CA VAL A 48 12.26 -3.10 -2.44
C VAL A 48 13.24 -3.27 -1.28
N LYS A 49 14.47 -2.77 -1.43
CA LYS A 49 15.46 -2.69 -0.35
C LYS A 49 16.15 -1.33 -0.37
N GLU A 50 16.06 -0.58 0.72
CA GLU A 50 16.62 0.77 0.84
C GLU A 50 17.94 0.79 1.62
N ASN A 51 18.76 1.82 1.40
CA ASN A 51 20.07 1.98 2.07
C ASN A 51 19.99 2.20 3.59
N ASN A 52 18.84 2.64 4.10
CA ASN A 52 18.54 2.70 5.55
C ASN A 52 18.28 1.31 6.18
N GLY A 53 18.13 0.24 5.38
CA GLY A 53 17.81 -1.13 5.82
C GLY A 53 16.33 -1.51 5.76
N TYR A 54 15.44 -0.57 5.40
CA TYR A 54 14.02 -0.82 5.14
C TYR A 54 13.85 -1.75 3.94
N GLN A 55 12.95 -2.73 4.06
CA GLN A 55 12.67 -3.67 2.98
C GLN A 55 11.18 -3.99 2.90
N LEU A 56 10.69 -4.17 1.67
CA LEU A 56 9.36 -4.65 1.35
C LEU A 56 9.47 -5.88 0.44
N GLU A 57 8.66 -6.89 0.70
CA GLU A 57 8.46 -8.03 -0.22
C GLU A 57 6.97 -8.19 -0.50
N PHE A 58 6.62 -8.44 -1.76
CA PHE A 58 5.24 -8.51 -2.26
C PHE A 58 4.92 -9.90 -2.82
N ASN A 59 3.63 -10.25 -2.87
CA ASN A 59 3.14 -11.36 -3.69
C ASN A 59 2.80 -10.89 -5.13
N THR A 60 2.40 -11.84 -5.99
CA THR A 60 2.03 -11.59 -7.39
C THR A 60 0.76 -10.75 -7.59
N ASP A 61 -0.11 -10.64 -6.57
CA ASP A 61 -1.29 -9.76 -6.58
C ASP A 61 -0.96 -8.30 -6.22
N GLY A 62 0.26 -8.04 -5.76
CA GLY A 62 0.69 -6.73 -5.26
C GLY A 62 0.32 -6.44 -3.82
N ASN A 63 0.06 -7.47 -3.01
CA ASN A 63 -0.05 -7.35 -1.56
C ASN A 63 1.34 -7.47 -0.90
N VAL A 64 1.60 -6.66 0.13
CA VAL A 64 2.84 -6.74 0.93
C VAL A 64 2.78 -7.97 1.82
N ILE A 65 3.70 -8.92 1.64
CA ILE A 65 3.79 -10.14 2.47
C ILE A 65 4.84 -10.02 3.59
N LYS A 66 5.77 -9.08 3.48
CA LYS A 66 6.78 -8.82 4.51
C LYS A 66 7.27 -7.38 4.49
N ILE A 67 7.46 -6.83 5.69
CA ILE A 67 8.12 -5.54 5.94
C ILE A 67 9.31 -5.80 6.87
N VAL A 68 10.45 -5.17 6.59
CA VAL A 68 11.58 -5.09 7.53
C VAL A 68 11.82 -3.63 7.85
N LYS A 69 11.77 -3.26 9.13
CA LYS A 69 12.17 -1.93 9.63
C LYS A 69 13.45 -2.10 10.45
N LYS A 70 14.49 -1.35 10.12
CA LYS A 70 15.75 -1.34 10.88
C LYS A 70 15.86 -0.07 11.71
N TYR A 71 16.22 -0.23 12.97
CA TYR A 71 16.52 0.84 13.91
C TYR A 71 18.03 0.81 14.25
N SER A 72 18.50 1.68 15.15
CA SER A 72 19.92 1.74 15.55
C SER A 72 20.44 0.39 16.07
N ASP A 73 19.67 -0.22 16.97
CA ASP A 73 20.09 -1.38 17.78
C ASP A 73 19.20 -2.62 17.58
N SER A 74 18.21 -2.55 16.67
CA SER A 74 17.23 -3.62 16.46
C SER A 74 16.69 -3.69 15.02
N GLU A 75 16.09 -4.84 14.69
CA GLU A 75 15.34 -5.05 13.44
C GLU A 75 13.96 -5.60 13.79
N SER A 76 12.91 -5.02 13.20
CA SER A 76 11.54 -5.48 13.31
C SER A 76 11.08 -6.06 11.98
N ILE A 77 10.73 -7.34 11.98
CA ILE A 77 10.20 -8.06 10.82
C ILE A 77 8.70 -8.28 11.04
N PHE A 78 7.90 -7.81 10.09
CA PHE A 78 6.45 -7.96 10.05
C PHE A 78 6.13 -8.91 8.91
N ILE A 79 5.42 -10.02 9.18
CA ILE A 79 5.01 -10.99 8.14
C ILE A 79 3.50 -10.93 7.97
N ARG A 80 3.00 -10.67 6.76
CA ARG A 80 1.56 -10.61 6.45
C ARG A 80 1.15 -11.87 5.71
N LYS A 81 0.38 -12.73 6.39
CA LYS A 81 -0.27 -13.90 5.79
C LYS A 81 -1.66 -13.50 5.32
N TYR A 82 -1.93 -13.62 4.02
CA TYR A 82 -3.25 -13.34 3.44
C TYR A 82 -4.12 -14.59 3.48
N ASP A 83 -5.33 -14.42 3.99
CA ASP A 83 -6.37 -15.46 4.04
C ASP A 83 -7.43 -15.22 2.95
N SER A 84 -7.54 -13.99 2.46
CA SER A 84 -8.24 -13.63 1.22
C SER A 84 -7.59 -12.38 0.60
N PRO A 85 -7.97 -11.93 -0.62
CA PRO A 85 -7.50 -10.66 -1.16
C PRO A 85 -7.84 -9.43 -0.30
N SER A 86 -8.83 -9.54 0.60
CA SER A 86 -9.29 -8.48 1.51
C SER A 86 -9.01 -8.75 2.99
N MET A 87 -8.31 -9.84 3.35
CA MET A 87 -8.04 -10.23 4.74
C MET A 87 -6.60 -10.71 4.91
N TYR A 88 -5.89 -10.16 5.89
CA TYR A 88 -4.57 -10.66 6.29
C TYR A 88 -4.36 -10.66 7.80
N THR A 89 -3.51 -11.57 8.26
CA THR A 89 -2.96 -11.59 9.61
C THR A 89 -1.52 -11.09 9.56
N GLU A 90 -1.20 -10.01 10.28
CA GLU A 90 0.17 -9.58 10.52
C GLU A 90 0.74 -10.32 11.74
N ILE A 91 1.87 -10.98 11.55
CA ILE A 91 2.53 -11.80 12.55
C ILE A 91 3.76 -11.04 13.06
N LEU A 92 3.80 -10.85 14.38
CA LEU A 92 4.85 -10.20 15.13
C LEU A 92 5.57 -11.24 16.01
N ARG A 93 6.63 -10.82 16.71
CA ARG A 93 7.37 -11.69 17.64
C ARG A 93 6.52 -12.13 18.85
N GLU A 94 5.57 -11.30 19.27
CA GLU A 94 4.86 -11.42 20.55
C GLU A 94 3.35 -11.66 20.39
N GLY A 95 2.87 -11.79 19.15
CA GLY A 95 1.45 -12.02 18.84
C GLY A 95 1.15 -11.85 17.34
N SER A 96 -0.13 -11.75 17.01
CA SER A 96 -0.59 -11.52 15.64
C SER A 96 -1.89 -10.72 15.62
N THR A 97 -2.03 -9.82 14.65
CA THR A 97 -3.19 -8.94 14.51
C THR A 97 -3.87 -9.18 13.16
N ALA A 98 -5.17 -9.43 13.16
CA ALA A 98 -5.96 -9.58 11.94
C ALA A 98 -6.39 -8.21 11.41
N TYR A 99 -6.44 -8.07 10.08
CA TYR A 99 -6.81 -6.86 9.38
C TYR A 99 -7.76 -7.13 8.20
N GLU A 100 -8.78 -6.29 8.09
CA GLU A 100 -9.69 -6.21 6.94
C GLU A 100 -9.26 -5.05 6.03
N ILE A 101 -9.12 -5.33 4.72
CA ILE A 101 -8.85 -4.34 3.69
C ILE A 101 -10.16 -3.93 3.03
N ILE A 102 -10.65 -2.75 3.40
CA ILE A 102 -11.84 -2.13 2.84
C ILE A 102 -11.39 -1.20 1.70
N LEU A 103 -11.90 -1.43 0.49
CA LEU A 103 -11.70 -0.57 -0.67
C LEU A 103 -12.99 0.18 -0.96
N LYS A 104 -12.98 1.51 -0.86
CA LYS A 104 -14.15 2.35 -1.10
C LYS A 104 -13.75 3.69 -1.72
N ASP A 105 -14.51 4.14 -2.70
CA ASP A 105 -14.29 5.41 -3.40
C ASP A 105 -12.83 5.48 -3.93
N ASN A 106 -12.02 6.39 -3.41
CA ASN A 106 -10.58 6.51 -3.70
C ASN A 106 -9.68 6.18 -2.48
N ILE A 107 -10.18 5.37 -1.53
CA ILE A 107 -9.52 5.06 -0.26
C ILE A 107 -9.37 3.53 -0.06
N ARG A 108 -8.15 3.11 0.32
CA ARG A 108 -7.87 1.81 0.95
C ARG A 108 -7.80 2.01 2.45
N LYS A 109 -8.64 1.35 3.23
CA LYS A 109 -8.54 1.29 4.71
C LYS A 109 -8.15 -0.13 5.12
N GLU A 110 -7.09 -0.28 5.91
CA GLU A 110 -6.71 -1.56 6.55
C GLU A 110 -7.09 -1.44 8.04
N LYS A 111 -8.28 -1.93 8.42
CA LYS A 111 -8.83 -1.84 9.79
C LYS A 111 -8.43 -3.08 10.59
N ILE A 112 -8.12 -2.93 11.89
CA ILE A 112 -7.97 -4.10 12.78
C ILE A 112 -9.32 -4.85 12.89
N VAL A 113 -9.25 -6.18 12.89
CA VAL A 113 -10.34 -7.07 13.29
C VAL A 113 -10.03 -7.61 14.69
N ASP A 114 -10.77 -7.11 15.67
CA ASP A 114 -10.63 -7.39 17.11
C ASP A 114 -12.04 -7.46 17.74
N ASP A 115 -12.17 -8.11 18.90
CA ASP A 115 -13.44 -8.27 19.63
C ASP A 115 -13.95 -6.95 20.23
N TYR A 116 -13.07 -5.96 20.38
CA TYR A 116 -13.46 -4.58 20.73
C TYR A 116 -13.71 -3.77 19.45
N PRO A 117 -14.96 -3.32 19.19
CA PRO A 117 -15.37 -2.71 17.92
C PRO A 117 -14.97 -1.24 17.79
N ASP A 118 -13.73 -0.91 18.13
CA ASP A 118 -13.23 0.46 18.08
C ASP A 118 -12.88 0.86 16.63
N GLU A 119 -13.70 1.70 16.01
CA GLU A 119 -13.60 2.01 14.58
C GLU A 119 -12.39 2.89 14.22
N GLU A 120 -11.72 3.42 15.24
CA GLU A 120 -10.61 4.37 15.17
C GLU A 120 -9.28 3.70 14.79
N LYS A 121 -9.09 2.40 15.00
CA LYS A 121 -7.81 1.71 14.74
C LYS A 121 -7.67 1.18 13.31
N TYR A 122 -6.91 1.90 12.50
CA TYR A 122 -6.67 1.55 11.10
C TYR A 122 -5.42 2.22 10.50
N PHE A 123 -4.97 1.66 9.38
CA PHE A 123 -4.23 2.40 8.35
C PHE A 123 -5.19 2.86 7.25
N SER A 124 -4.93 3.98 6.59
CA SER A 124 -5.63 4.34 5.35
C SER A 124 -4.77 5.08 4.35
N TYR A 125 -5.02 4.85 3.07
CA TYR A 125 -4.34 5.46 1.94
C TYR A 125 -5.37 6.12 1.03
N THR A 126 -5.26 7.43 0.82
CA THR A 126 -6.10 8.19 -0.13
C THR A 126 -5.34 8.31 -1.45
N PHE A 127 -6.02 7.96 -2.54
CA PHE A 127 -5.47 7.97 -3.90
C PHE A 127 -6.10 9.10 -4.73
N ASP A 128 -5.38 9.62 -5.71
CA ASP A 128 -5.95 10.51 -6.72
C ASP A 128 -6.54 9.75 -7.92
N LYS A 129 -6.99 10.52 -8.93
CA LYS A 129 -7.59 10.01 -10.17
C LYS A 129 -6.62 9.21 -11.06
N GLN A 130 -5.32 9.18 -10.73
CA GLN A 130 -4.28 8.44 -11.43
C GLN A 130 -3.80 7.21 -10.61
N GLY A 131 -4.42 6.97 -9.45
CA GLY A 131 -3.96 5.97 -8.49
C GLY A 131 -2.57 6.28 -7.95
N ARG A 132 -2.20 7.56 -7.80
CA ARG A 132 -1.06 8.01 -7.00
C ARG A 132 -1.55 8.19 -5.56
N VAL A 133 -0.79 7.75 -4.55
CA VAL A 133 -1.13 8.04 -3.14
C VAL A 133 -0.86 9.52 -2.89
N ILE A 134 -1.86 10.23 -2.39
CA ILE A 134 -1.75 11.65 -1.99
C ILE A 134 -1.77 11.81 -0.47
N GLU A 135 -2.21 10.79 0.26
CA GLU A 135 -2.32 10.82 1.72
C GLU A 135 -2.18 9.39 2.28
N PHE A 136 -1.47 9.25 3.39
CA PHE A 136 -1.52 8.09 4.27
C PHE A 136 -1.83 8.56 5.70
N ASN A 137 -2.61 7.77 6.44
CA ASN A 137 -2.85 7.95 7.87
C ASN A 137 -2.64 6.61 8.61
N ASP A 138 -1.97 6.68 9.75
CA ASP A 138 -1.85 5.63 10.76
C ASP A 138 -2.58 6.11 12.03
N ARG A 139 -3.54 5.31 12.48
CA ARG A 139 -4.30 5.50 13.71
C ARG A 139 -4.31 4.24 14.58
N LEU A 140 -3.23 3.45 14.60
CA LEU A 140 -3.19 2.27 15.46
C LEU A 140 -3.26 2.58 16.98
N THR A 141 -3.11 3.85 17.39
CA THR A 141 -3.22 4.30 18.79
C THR A 141 -4.08 5.57 18.90
N TYR A 142 -4.71 5.80 20.05
CA TYR A 142 -5.52 7.00 20.31
C TYR A 142 -4.70 8.29 20.53
N TRP A 143 -3.43 8.14 20.94
CA TRP A 143 -2.57 9.25 21.37
C TRP A 143 -1.59 9.70 20.27
N ASN A 144 -1.14 8.76 19.45
CA ASN A 144 -0.27 9.05 18.31
C ASN A 144 -1.08 8.94 17.02
N HIS A 145 -1.29 10.08 16.37
CA HIS A 145 -1.82 10.18 15.02
C HIS A 145 -0.69 10.55 14.08
N ASN A 146 -0.40 9.69 13.11
CA ASN A 146 0.68 9.88 12.16
C ASN A 146 0.10 9.95 10.75
N SER A 147 0.48 10.96 9.97
CA SER A 147 0.01 11.12 8.58
C SER A 147 1.11 11.59 7.64
N ASN A 148 1.03 11.17 6.38
CA ASN A 148 1.94 11.55 5.31
C ASN A 148 1.13 12.12 4.13
N SER A 149 1.30 13.40 3.82
CA SER A 149 0.75 14.03 2.62
C SER A 149 1.78 14.07 1.49
N TYR A 150 1.43 13.53 0.32
CA TYR A 150 2.30 13.44 -0.86
C TYR A 150 1.86 14.43 -1.93
N ILE A 151 2.74 15.38 -2.25
CA ILE A 151 2.45 16.52 -3.11
C ILE A 151 3.15 16.35 -4.46
N TYR A 152 2.32 16.33 -5.51
CA TYR A 152 2.70 16.31 -6.92
C TYR A 152 2.49 17.71 -7.49
N GLU A 153 3.51 18.31 -8.11
CA GLU A 153 3.43 19.68 -8.63
C GLU A 153 2.60 19.79 -9.92
N LYS A 154 2.44 18.68 -10.66
CA LYS A 154 1.67 18.62 -11.91
C LYS A 154 0.87 17.31 -12.02
N ASP A 155 -0.18 17.36 -12.83
CA ASP A 155 -0.90 16.16 -13.27
C ASP A 155 -0.04 15.21 -14.13
N SER A 156 1.10 15.66 -14.67
CA SER A 156 2.05 14.80 -15.41
C SER A 156 2.95 13.95 -14.52
N ASP A 157 3.01 14.23 -13.22
CA ASP A 157 4.15 13.80 -12.39
C ASP A 157 3.91 12.41 -11.79
N VAL A 158 4.82 11.47 -12.06
CA VAL A 158 4.70 10.08 -11.61
C VAL A 158 5.13 9.90 -10.14
N LEU A 159 5.98 10.78 -9.63
CA LEU A 159 6.55 10.77 -8.28
C LEU A 159 6.32 12.13 -7.59
N PRO A 160 6.04 12.17 -6.27
CA PRO A 160 5.78 13.43 -5.58
C PRO A 160 7.08 14.22 -5.37
N GLN A 161 7.07 15.54 -5.51
CA GLN A 161 8.23 16.39 -5.20
C GLN A 161 8.40 16.65 -3.70
N LYS A 162 7.34 16.44 -2.91
CA LYS A 162 7.35 16.74 -1.48
C LYS A 162 6.47 15.75 -0.70
N GLU A 163 6.95 15.39 0.49
CA GLU A 163 6.20 14.69 1.53
C GLU A 163 6.14 15.61 2.76
N ILE A 164 4.97 15.70 3.38
CA ILE A 164 4.79 16.31 4.71
C ILE A 164 4.36 15.16 5.63
N PHE A 165 5.19 14.85 6.61
CA PHE A 165 4.88 13.91 7.67
C PHE A 165 4.55 14.68 8.95
N ASP A 166 3.38 14.44 9.53
CA ASP A 166 2.96 14.99 10.81
C ASP A 166 2.77 13.82 11.80
N GLU A 167 3.40 13.92 12.97
CA GLU A 167 3.36 12.92 14.05
C GLU A 167 3.09 13.63 15.38
N GLY A 168 2.02 13.23 16.05
CA GLY A 168 1.66 13.70 17.39
C GLY A 168 1.91 12.64 18.47
N TRP A 169 2.09 13.08 19.71
CA TRP A 169 2.16 12.23 20.90
C TRP A 169 1.69 13.02 22.14
N GLU A 170 1.73 12.43 23.33
CA GLU A 170 1.08 12.99 24.54
C GLU A 170 1.59 14.40 24.95
N ASP A 171 2.89 14.67 24.86
CA ASP A 171 3.52 15.93 25.30
C ASP A 171 4.09 16.82 24.18
N GLY A 172 3.79 16.50 22.91
CA GLY A 172 4.32 17.26 21.77
C GLY A 172 3.90 16.75 20.39
N SER A 173 4.49 17.34 19.36
CA SER A 173 4.34 16.89 17.97
C SER A 173 5.53 17.29 17.10
N CYS A 174 5.64 16.71 15.91
CA CYS A 174 6.55 17.19 14.88
C CYS A 174 5.92 17.22 13.48
N THR A 175 6.35 18.19 12.68
CA THR A 175 6.12 18.27 11.24
C THR A 175 7.47 18.11 10.54
N ILE A 176 7.61 17.07 9.71
CA ILE A 176 8.78 16.82 8.85
C ILE A 176 8.40 17.07 7.40
N ILE A 177 8.94 18.14 6.81
CA ILE A 177 8.79 18.44 5.39
C ILE A 177 10.01 17.89 4.64
N SER A 178 9.81 16.83 3.85
CA SER A 178 10.83 16.25 2.96
C SER A 178 10.61 16.76 1.53
N THR A 179 11.66 17.32 0.91
CA THR A 179 11.63 17.73 -0.51
C THR A 179 12.61 16.88 -1.32
N PHE A 180 12.12 16.31 -2.41
CA PHE A 180 12.79 15.25 -3.19
C PHE A 180 13.40 15.78 -4.48
N GLU A 181 14.65 15.42 -4.72
CA GLU A 181 15.40 15.65 -5.95
C GLU A 181 15.76 14.28 -6.53
N TYR A 182 15.05 13.86 -7.58
CA TYR A 182 15.19 12.53 -8.17
C TYR A 182 16.41 12.44 -9.08
N LEU A 183 17.41 11.66 -8.67
CA LEU A 183 18.71 11.55 -9.34
C LEU A 183 18.74 10.37 -10.32
N LYS A 184 18.06 9.26 -9.99
CA LYS A 184 17.90 8.08 -10.85
C LYS A 184 16.50 7.48 -10.71
N VAL A 185 15.94 7.05 -11.83
CA VAL A 185 14.74 6.21 -11.93
C VAL A 185 15.07 4.94 -12.71
N ASP A 186 14.28 3.88 -12.53
CA ASP A 186 14.32 2.68 -13.37
C ASP A 186 13.35 2.74 -14.55
N ASN A 187 13.33 1.68 -15.36
CA ASN A 187 12.50 1.57 -16.57
C ASN A 187 10.98 1.56 -16.30
N MET A 188 10.54 1.42 -15.04
CA MET A 188 9.13 1.53 -14.65
C MET A 188 8.80 2.92 -14.09
N GLY A 189 9.77 3.85 -14.05
CA GLY A 189 9.61 5.19 -13.48
C GLY A 189 9.73 5.24 -11.96
N ASN A 190 10.06 4.13 -11.28
CA ASN A 190 10.32 4.15 -9.85
C ASN A 190 11.69 4.80 -9.59
N TRP A 191 11.78 5.70 -8.61
CA TRP A 191 13.09 6.20 -8.17
C TRP A 191 13.95 5.07 -7.60
N THR A 192 15.25 5.13 -7.88
CA THR A 192 16.29 4.23 -7.34
C THR A 192 17.38 5.00 -6.59
N GLU A 193 17.52 6.30 -6.86
CA GLU A 193 18.38 7.24 -6.13
C GLU A 193 17.70 8.61 -6.08
N ARG A 194 17.55 9.17 -4.87
CA ARG A 194 17.03 10.53 -4.66
C ARG A 194 17.83 11.25 -3.58
N LYS A 195 18.02 12.55 -3.74
CA LYS A 195 18.43 13.43 -2.64
C LYS A 195 17.18 13.92 -1.92
N VAL A 196 17.22 13.91 -0.59
CA VAL A 196 16.11 14.32 0.26
C VAL A 196 16.57 15.41 1.21
N ASN A 197 15.98 16.59 1.05
CA ASN A 197 16.22 17.74 1.92
C ASN A 197 15.08 17.75 2.94
N LYS A 198 15.39 17.48 4.21
CA LYS A 198 14.42 17.33 5.30
C LYS A 198 14.44 18.57 6.19
N LYS A 199 13.26 19.12 6.49
CA LYS A 199 13.05 20.15 7.51
C LYS A 199 12.17 19.58 8.61
N VAL A 200 12.75 19.34 9.78
CA VAL A 200 12.04 18.91 10.98
C VAL A 200 11.65 20.14 11.79
N THR A 201 10.42 20.17 12.27
CA THR A 201 9.90 21.18 13.20
C THR A 201 9.26 20.45 14.37
N GLU A 202 9.86 20.54 15.56
CA GLU A 202 9.38 19.94 16.81
C GLU A 202 8.66 21.00 17.66
N TYR A 203 7.57 20.59 18.30
CA TYR A 203 6.72 21.41 19.17
C TYR A 203 6.57 20.72 20.53
N GLU A 204 6.93 21.40 21.62
CA GLU A 204 6.61 20.94 22.99
C GLU A 204 5.18 21.32 23.39
N SER A 205 4.64 20.66 24.42
CA SER A 205 3.27 20.88 24.93
C SER A 205 2.92 22.36 25.13
N MET A 206 1.65 22.71 24.88
CA MET A 206 1.14 24.08 24.79
C MET A 206 1.75 24.96 23.66
N GLY A 207 2.69 24.44 22.88
CA GLY A 207 3.15 25.03 21.60
C GLY A 207 4.15 26.18 21.71
N GLU A 208 4.64 26.50 22.91
CA GLU A 208 5.46 27.70 23.15
C GLU A 208 6.91 27.59 22.64
N LYS A 209 7.42 26.36 22.47
CA LYS A 209 8.81 26.12 22.05
C LYS A 209 8.85 25.32 20.74
N LYS A 210 9.59 25.89 19.79
CA LYS A 210 9.73 25.38 18.42
C LYS A 210 11.19 25.12 18.10
N THR A 211 11.60 23.85 18.02
CA THR A 211 12.93 23.48 17.51
C THR A 211 12.83 23.25 16.01
N GLN A 212 13.74 23.83 15.22
CA GLN A 212 13.80 23.59 13.78
C GLN A 212 15.18 23.03 13.41
N LYS A 213 15.20 21.88 12.72
CA LYS A 213 16.41 21.23 12.21
C LYS A 213 16.28 21.03 10.69
N THR A 214 17.40 21.06 9.98
CA THR A 214 17.43 20.82 8.53
C THR A 214 18.61 19.91 8.18
N ASP A 215 18.35 18.89 7.37
CA ASP A 215 19.33 17.88 6.95
C ASP A 215 19.15 17.51 5.47
N SER A 216 20.17 16.91 4.86
CA SER A 216 20.18 16.50 3.44
C SER A 216 20.90 15.18 3.26
N GLN A 217 20.15 14.11 2.96
CA GLN A 217 20.69 12.77 2.73
C GLN A 217 20.43 12.25 1.30
N ILE A 218 21.22 11.27 0.87
CA ILE A 218 20.94 10.47 -0.33
C ILE A 218 20.26 9.18 0.09
N GLU A 219 19.04 8.97 -0.40
CA GLU A 219 18.29 7.73 -0.25
C GLU A 219 18.43 6.92 -1.54
N THR A 220 18.79 5.65 -1.42
CA THR A 220 18.92 4.73 -2.56
C THR A 220 18.15 3.46 -2.29
N ARG A 221 17.58 2.86 -3.35
CA ARG A 221 16.85 1.60 -3.24
C ARG A 221 17.02 0.70 -4.45
N ILE A 222 17.16 -0.59 -4.17
CA ILE A 222 17.18 -1.67 -5.15
C ILE A 222 15.76 -2.23 -5.26
N ILE A 223 15.22 -2.26 -6.48
CA ILE A 223 13.89 -2.79 -6.78
C ILE A 223 14.06 -4.04 -7.65
N THR A 224 13.31 -5.10 -7.34
CA THR A 224 13.16 -6.26 -8.22
C THR A 224 11.70 -6.44 -8.59
N TYR A 225 11.44 -7.06 -9.73
CA TYR A 225 10.11 -7.24 -10.31
C TYR A 225 9.77 -8.73 -10.45
N PHE A 226 8.49 -9.05 -10.51
CA PHE A 226 8.06 -10.33 -11.05
C PHE A 226 8.31 -10.36 -12.55
N SER A 227 8.84 -11.49 -13.05
CA SER A 227 8.90 -11.75 -14.48
C SER A 227 7.49 -11.72 -15.06
N VAL A 228 7.32 -11.03 -16.19
CA VAL A 228 6.18 -11.30 -17.08
C VAL A 228 6.45 -12.66 -17.74
N GLN A 229 5.45 -13.55 -17.73
CA GLN A 229 5.46 -14.81 -18.47
C GLN A 229 4.77 -14.62 -19.83
#